data_AF-A0A955XT84-F1
#
_entry.id   AF-A0A955XT84-F1
#
_cell.length_a   1.000
_cell.length_b   1.000
_cell.length_c   1.000
_cell.angle_alpha   90.00
_cell.angle_beta   90.00
_cell.angle_gamma   90.00
#
_symmetry.space_group_name_H-M   'P 1'
#
loop_
_entity.id
_entity.type
_entity.pdbx_description
1 polymer ?
#
loop_
_entity_poly.entity_id
_entity_poly.type
_entity_poly.pdbx_seq_one_letter_code
_entity_poly.pdbx_strand_id
1 'polypeptide(L)'
;FQGDYRGATSEFNAIPYEAAEYPRAMYFAGVSYVQLEDWQAALDAFQEARNSASERTDEQDSQDVVDLASLAMGRVHYELGESAEARDEYQQVSRFSAHYDQALYELCWTYIKEERFEDALRTLEILLLAVPDSTYRPNAQLLRGDLLMRMQDYHEALTIFDTTVLQFGPLAEQLSVVIRDDADPDEYFDALIDVSSASLDLPDLARRWVEEDETMQRTLNLVRDLEAQGSEIADSREIIEELSAVLDSPSRVDLFPAAGESFGQALELRYRALVAHGQLLELEYSLVSDTMSEGQRSEYLEMRDRRRALLESLSEYPTTYETMRNREHEIEADIGDLEMEVYRLGYEVETQSAQLRALRMQLREQHEAGQMSLQAFEEVSQELELFEEGLGDLEDLRDRLRQELELERLSTGIGTVAGSSQTELVSELSGLIRSETRMLQAQSSGLSGTQAADFTNTQRVNDKLVDTQRRLTDFFSNIDGMVEEQTREVRRQIQVEDAQLDEYERLLRQYGSQGESLAGEVAYRNFILVQERFGELILRADVGIIDVAWREKEDRTDRIEMLLDERTEQIRTLDAEFREVLDAQ
;
A
#
# COMPACT_ATOMS: atom_id res chain seq x y z
N PHE A 1 15.00 26.12 -18.48
CA PHE A 1 16.05 27.02 -18.99
C PHE A 1 16.66 27.76 -17.80
N GLN A 2 17.96 27.60 -17.52
CA GLN A 2 18.67 28.19 -16.36
C GLN A 2 18.84 29.73 -16.51
N GLY A 3 17.75 30.50 -16.48
CA GLY A 3 17.77 31.97 -16.59
C GLY A 3 17.91 32.53 -18.01
N ASP A 4 18.01 31.68 -19.05
CA ASP A 4 17.96 32.12 -20.45
C ASP A 4 16.51 32.15 -20.97
N TYR A 5 15.80 33.22 -20.61
CA TYR A 5 14.41 33.42 -21.00
C TYR A 5 14.24 33.73 -22.50
N ARG A 6 15.27 34.28 -23.16
CA ARG A 6 15.23 34.56 -24.62
C ARG A 6 15.41 33.29 -25.45
N GLY A 7 16.27 32.38 -25.01
CA GLY A 7 16.37 31.04 -25.60
C GLY A 7 15.07 30.26 -25.38
N ALA A 8 14.51 30.32 -24.17
CA ALA A 8 13.26 29.66 -23.83
C ALA A 8 12.08 30.09 -24.73
N THR A 9 11.90 31.41 -24.92
CA THR A 9 10.82 31.91 -25.80
C THR A 9 11.00 31.45 -27.24
N SER A 10 12.23 31.39 -27.77
CA SER A 10 12.47 30.87 -29.12
C SER A 10 12.08 29.41 -29.28
N GLU A 11 12.38 28.57 -28.28
CA GLU A 11 12.06 27.14 -28.30
C GLU A 11 10.55 26.91 -28.13
N PHE A 12 9.90 27.63 -27.20
CA PHE A 12 8.45 27.52 -27.01
C PHE A 12 7.66 28.01 -28.23
N ASN A 13 8.12 29.09 -28.89
CA ASN A 13 7.50 29.59 -30.12
C ASN A 13 7.76 28.72 -31.35
N ALA A 14 8.73 27.79 -31.29
CA ALA A 14 9.02 26.85 -32.37
C ALA A 14 8.06 25.65 -32.37
N ILE A 15 7.29 25.45 -31.30
CA ILE A 15 6.33 24.34 -31.20
C ILE A 15 5.16 24.61 -32.17
N PRO A 16 4.80 23.64 -33.05
CA PRO A 16 3.72 23.83 -34.02
C PRO A 16 2.34 23.98 -33.36
N TYR A 17 1.46 24.74 -34.00
CA TYR A 17 0.08 24.96 -33.52
C TYR A 17 -0.69 23.64 -33.32
N GLU A 18 -0.41 22.63 -34.14
CA GLU A 18 -1.11 21.33 -34.10
C GLU A 18 -0.65 20.41 -32.95
N ALA A 19 0.46 20.73 -32.26
CA ALA A 19 0.95 19.92 -31.15
C ALA A 19 -0.03 19.98 -29.96
N ALA A 20 -0.12 18.88 -29.20
CA ALA A 20 -0.96 18.83 -27.99
C ALA A 20 -0.41 19.77 -26.91
N GLU A 21 0.90 19.93 -26.88
CA GLU A 21 1.65 20.73 -25.91
C GLU A 21 1.66 22.23 -26.25
N TYR A 22 1.15 22.64 -27.42
CA TYR A 22 1.20 24.02 -27.89
C TYR A 22 0.59 25.04 -26.90
N PRO A 23 -0.59 24.81 -26.29
CA PRO A 23 -1.14 25.76 -25.33
C PRO A 23 -0.24 25.95 -24.09
N ARG A 24 0.36 24.85 -23.59
CA ARG A 24 1.34 24.90 -22.49
C ARG A 24 2.60 25.65 -22.90
N ALA A 25 3.09 25.42 -24.12
CA ALA A 25 4.24 26.12 -24.66
C ALA A 25 4.00 27.64 -24.72
N MET A 26 2.84 28.08 -25.21
CA MET A 26 2.48 29.50 -25.24
C MET A 26 2.35 30.10 -23.84
N TYR A 27 1.81 29.34 -22.88
CA TYR A 27 1.78 29.76 -21.48
C TYR A 27 3.21 29.98 -20.93
N PHE A 28 4.13 29.02 -21.11
CA PHE A 28 5.52 29.18 -20.66
C PHE A 28 6.29 30.27 -21.43
N ALA A 29 5.95 30.51 -22.71
CA ALA A 29 6.45 31.66 -23.46
C ALA A 29 5.99 32.97 -22.83
N GLY A 30 4.71 33.07 -22.45
CA GLY A 30 4.16 34.22 -21.71
C GLY A 30 4.87 34.46 -20.38
N VAL A 31 5.07 33.42 -19.58
CA VAL A 31 5.85 33.52 -18.32
C VAL A 31 7.28 34.01 -18.59
N SER A 32 7.90 33.54 -19.67
CA SER A 32 9.25 33.98 -20.05
C SER A 32 9.27 35.44 -20.51
N TYR A 33 8.24 35.93 -21.19
CA TYR A 33 8.11 37.35 -21.55
C TYR A 33 7.88 38.26 -20.34
N VAL A 34 7.14 37.79 -19.32
CA VAL A 34 7.01 38.50 -18.03
C VAL A 34 8.38 38.68 -17.38
N GLN A 35 9.23 37.64 -17.36
CA GLN A 35 10.59 37.73 -16.82
C GLN A 35 11.52 38.65 -17.63
N LEU A 36 11.17 38.91 -18.90
CA LEU A 36 11.85 39.86 -19.77
C LEU A 36 11.25 41.28 -19.70
N GLU A 37 10.25 41.50 -18.84
CA GLU A 37 9.47 42.74 -18.72
C GLU A 37 8.78 43.18 -20.03
N ASP A 38 8.55 42.24 -20.95
CA ASP A 38 7.81 42.49 -22.20
C ASP A 38 6.32 42.16 -22.00
N TRP A 39 5.62 43.11 -21.36
CA TRP A 39 4.23 42.93 -20.94
C TRP A 39 3.26 42.68 -22.10
N GLN A 40 3.48 43.34 -23.24
CA GLN A 40 2.62 43.17 -24.42
C GLN A 40 2.79 41.78 -25.03
N ALA A 41 4.04 41.34 -25.23
CA ALA A 41 4.31 39.99 -25.74
C ALA A 41 3.83 38.90 -24.77
N ALA A 42 3.89 39.16 -23.45
CA ALA A 42 3.33 38.27 -22.44
C ALA A 42 1.80 38.13 -22.57
N LEU A 43 1.07 39.25 -22.68
CA LEU A 43 -0.39 39.22 -22.86
C LEU A 43 -0.79 38.50 -24.15
N ASP A 44 -0.10 38.79 -25.26
CA ASP A 44 -0.36 38.13 -26.55
C ASP A 44 -0.14 36.61 -26.44
N ALA A 45 0.93 36.17 -25.76
CA ALA A 45 1.24 34.76 -25.57
C ALA A 45 0.24 34.05 -24.62
N PHE A 46 -0.18 34.68 -23.53
CA PHE A 46 -1.20 34.11 -22.65
C PHE A 46 -2.58 34.05 -23.32
N GLN A 47 -2.93 35.07 -24.11
CA GLN A 47 -4.17 35.06 -24.87
C GLN A 47 -4.18 33.96 -25.92
N GLU A 48 -3.06 33.73 -26.61
CA GLU A 48 -2.89 32.61 -27.54
C GLU A 48 -2.96 31.25 -26.82
N ALA A 49 -2.34 31.11 -25.65
CA ALA A 49 -2.45 29.91 -24.81
C ALA A 49 -3.91 29.61 -24.45
N ARG A 50 -4.66 30.62 -24.01
CA ARG A 50 -6.08 30.50 -23.66
C ARG A 50 -6.96 30.14 -24.85
N ASN A 51 -6.79 30.82 -25.98
CA ASN A 51 -7.60 30.58 -27.18
C ASN A 51 -7.36 29.17 -27.72
N SER A 52 -6.08 28.79 -27.87
CA SER A 52 -5.70 27.48 -28.38
C SER A 52 -6.08 26.33 -27.44
N ALA A 53 -6.05 26.54 -26.12
CA ALA A 53 -6.59 25.57 -25.15
C ALA A 53 -8.12 25.45 -25.22
N SER A 54 -8.83 26.58 -25.34
CA SER A 54 -10.31 26.59 -25.40
C SER A 54 -10.87 25.93 -26.68
N GLU A 55 -10.10 25.93 -27.77
CA GLU A 55 -10.47 25.25 -29.02
C GLU A 55 -10.32 23.72 -28.95
N ARG A 56 -9.56 23.21 -27.97
CA ARG A 56 -9.35 21.78 -27.76
C ARG A 56 -10.37 21.28 -26.74
N THR A 57 -11.41 20.60 -27.24
CA THR A 57 -12.58 20.17 -26.44
C THR A 57 -12.32 19.00 -25.50
N ASP A 58 -11.17 18.31 -25.65
CA ASP A 58 -10.84 17.14 -24.86
C ASP A 58 -9.72 17.49 -23.86
N GLU A 59 -9.85 16.98 -22.65
CA GLU A 59 -8.90 16.99 -21.51
C GLU A 59 -9.11 18.08 -20.43
N GLN A 60 -9.12 17.61 -19.19
CA GLN A 60 -9.10 18.40 -17.95
C GLN A 60 -7.87 19.34 -17.92
N ASP A 61 -6.80 18.94 -18.59
CA ASP A 61 -5.56 19.70 -18.83
C ASP A 61 -5.79 20.96 -19.69
N SER A 62 -6.77 20.96 -20.60
CA SER A 62 -7.09 22.12 -21.44
C SER A 62 -7.75 23.24 -20.63
N GLN A 63 -8.62 22.89 -19.67
CA GLN A 63 -9.23 23.87 -18.78
C GLN A 63 -8.23 24.46 -17.78
N ASP A 64 -7.30 23.64 -17.29
CA ASP A 64 -6.22 24.08 -16.39
C ASP A 64 -5.36 25.18 -17.04
N VAL A 65 -4.97 25.00 -18.31
CA VAL A 65 -4.22 26.03 -19.06
C VAL A 65 -5.04 27.31 -19.27
N VAL A 66 -6.34 27.21 -19.52
CA VAL A 66 -7.23 28.38 -19.64
C VAL A 66 -7.29 29.18 -18.33
N ASP A 67 -7.43 28.48 -17.20
CA ASP A 67 -7.51 29.12 -15.88
C ASP A 67 -6.16 29.75 -15.49
N LEU A 68 -5.04 29.05 -15.72
CA LEU A 68 -3.68 29.57 -15.51
C LEU A 68 -3.37 30.78 -16.38
N ALA A 69 -3.75 30.76 -17.66
CA ALA A 69 -3.57 31.88 -18.57
C ALA A 69 -4.39 33.11 -18.10
N SER A 70 -5.62 32.90 -17.62
CA SER A 70 -6.47 33.97 -17.09
C SER A 70 -5.88 34.59 -15.81
N LEU A 71 -5.35 33.76 -14.90
CA LEU A 71 -4.58 34.25 -13.74
C LEU A 71 -3.37 35.09 -14.17
N ALA A 72 -2.57 34.57 -15.11
CA ALA A 72 -1.35 35.24 -15.55
C ALA A 72 -1.66 36.58 -16.24
N MET A 73 -2.69 36.65 -17.08
CA MET A 73 -3.16 37.91 -17.66
C MET A 73 -3.64 38.89 -16.59
N GLY A 74 -4.37 38.41 -15.59
CA GLY A 74 -4.77 39.19 -14.42
C GLY A 74 -3.58 39.83 -13.69
N ARG A 75 -2.49 39.09 -13.51
CA ARG A 75 -1.24 39.60 -12.90
C ARG A 75 -0.56 40.64 -13.77
N VAL A 76 -0.47 40.41 -15.08
CA VAL A 76 0.14 41.38 -16.00
C VAL A 76 -0.65 42.70 -15.98
N HIS A 77 -1.98 42.65 -16.07
CA HIS A 77 -2.82 43.84 -15.97
C HIS A 77 -2.70 44.52 -14.59
N TYR A 78 -2.59 43.75 -13.51
CA TYR A 78 -2.34 44.30 -12.17
C TYR A 78 -1.02 45.08 -12.11
N GLU A 79 0.07 44.54 -12.67
CA GLU A 79 1.38 45.20 -12.73
C GLU A 79 1.33 46.49 -13.58
N LEU A 80 0.63 46.46 -14.71
CA LEU A 80 0.42 47.62 -15.58
C LEU A 80 -0.46 48.71 -14.94
N GLY A 81 -1.13 48.43 -13.82
CA GLY A 81 -2.07 49.33 -13.15
C GLY A 81 -3.46 49.36 -13.80
N GLU A 82 -3.74 48.42 -14.69
CA GLU A 82 -5.01 48.21 -15.39
C GLU A 82 -5.94 47.37 -14.50
N SER A 83 -6.39 47.98 -13.39
CA SER A 83 -7.14 47.27 -12.34
C SER A 83 -8.53 46.76 -12.78
N ALA A 84 -9.13 47.31 -13.83
CA ALA A 84 -10.43 46.84 -14.31
C ALA A 84 -10.27 45.54 -15.12
N GLU A 85 -9.30 45.54 -16.03
CA GLU A 85 -8.90 44.41 -16.86
C GLU A 85 -8.40 43.25 -15.99
N ALA A 86 -7.59 43.53 -14.97
CA ALA A 86 -7.14 42.52 -14.01
C ALA A 86 -8.32 41.83 -13.30
N ARG A 87 -9.33 42.60 -12.89
CA ARG A 87 -10.53 42.06 -12.23
C ARG A 87 -11.35 41.17 -13.16
N ASP A 88 -11.52 41.60 -14.41
CA ASP A 88 -12.26 40.82 -15.41
C ASP A 88 -11.55 39.49 -15.70
N GLU A 89 -10.22 39.48 -15.74
CA GLU A 89 -9.44 38.25 -15.94
C GLU A 89 -9.50 37.30 -14.74
N TYR A 90 -9.35 37.79 -13.50
CA TYR A 90 -9.50 36.93 -12.31
C TYR A 90 -10.92 36.38 -12.15
N GLN A 91 -11.96 37.12 -12.56
CA GLN A 91 -13.35 36.67 -12.51
C GLN A 91 -13.71 35.62 -13.57
N GLN A 92 -12.88 35.44 -14.60
CA GLN A 92 -13.07 34.38 -15.58
C GLN A 92 -12.70 32.99 -15.05
N VAL A 93 -11.88 32.91 -14.00
CA VAL A 93 -11.52 31.64 -13.36
C VAL A 93 -12.75 30.99 -12.74
N SER A 94 -13.05 29.77 -13.17
CA SER A 94 -14.22 29.02 -12.71
C SER A 94 -14.17 28.73 -11.22
N ARG A 95 -15.31 28.79 -10.53
CA ARG A 95 -15.45 28.37 -9.12
C ARG A 95 -15.12 26.89 -8.85
N PHE A 96 -15.05 26.08 -9.90
CA PHE A 96 -14.68 24.67 -9.83
C PHE A 96 -13.23 24.42 -10.23
N SER A 97 -12.48 25.47 -10.58
CA SER A 97 -11.06 25.38 -10.88
C SER A 97 -10.26 25.10 -9.61
N ALA A 98 -9.18 24.35 -9.74
CA ALA A 98 -8.18 24.20 -8.68
C ALA A 98 -7.51 25.54 -8.33
N HIS A 99 -7.54 26.52 -9.25
CA HIS A 99 -6.92 27.84 -9.11
C HIS A 99 -7.87 28.92 -8.57
N TYR A 100 -9.09 28.54 -8.18
CA TYR A 100 -10.12 29.51 -7.81
C TYR A 100 -9.78 30.29 -6.54
N ASP A 101 -9.18 29.64 -5.55
CA ASP A 101 -8.74 30.29 -4.32
C ASP A 101 -7.61 31.31 -4.56
N GLN A 102 -6.65 30.96 -5.43
CA GLN A 102 -5.61 31.87 -5.89
C GLN A 102 -6.21 33.07 -6.62
N ALA A 103 -7.18 32.85 -7.52
CA ALA A 103 -7.87 33.93 -8.23
C ALA A 103 -8.58 34.89 -7.28
N LEU A 104 -9.28 34.37 -6.26
CA LEU A 104 -9.92 35.19 -5.22
C LEU A 104 -8.91 35.97 -4.38
N TYR A 105 -7.79 35.32 -4.01
CA TYR A 105 -6.74 35.96 -3.23
C TYR A 105 -6.10 37.12 -4.00
N GLU A 106 -5.74 36.90 -5.27
CA GLU A 106 -5.15 37.93 -6.14
C GLU A 106 -6.16 39.03 -6.52
N LEU A 107 -7.43 38.68 -6.72
CA LEU A 107 -8.52 39.64 -6.91
C LEU A 107 -8.65 40.57 -5.69
N CYS A 108 -8.45 40.09 -4.46
CA CYS A 108 -8.45 40.95 -3.28
C CYS A 108 -7.40 42.07 -3.39
N TRP A 109 -6.18 41.75 -3.83
CA TRP A 109 -5.10 42.73 -4.01
C TRP A 109 -5.42 43.79 -5.08
N THR A 110 -6.18 43.45 -6.12
CA THR A 110 -6.68 44.44 -7.10
C THR A 110 -7.59 45.48 -6.45
N TYR A 111 -8.53 45.06 -5.58
CA TYR A 111 -9.41 45.96 -4.86
C TYR A 111 -8.66 46.82 -3.83
N ILE A 112 -7.66 46.25 -3.16
CA ILE A 112 -6.80 46.99 -2.22
C ILE A 112 -6.05 48.12 -2.93
N LYS A 113 -5.55 47.88 -4.14
CA LYS A 113 -4.85 48.89 -4.95
C LYS A 113 -5.76 50.05 -5.37
N GLU A 114 -7.06 49.79 -5.54
CA GLU A 114 -8.10 50.80 -5.79
C GLU A 114 -8.67 51.44 -4.51
N GLU A 115 -8.14 51.11 -3.32
CA GLU A 115 -8.67 51.54 -2.00
C GLU A 115 -10.12 51.12 -1.73
N ARG A 116 -10.61 50.08 -2.41
CA ARG A 116 -11.96 49.54 -2.25
C ARG A 116 -12.00 48.43 -1.20
N PHE A 117 -11.79 48.81 0.06
CA PHE A 117 -11.58 47.87 1.16
C PHE A 117 -12.78 46.96 1.45
N GLU A 118 -14.01 47.45 1.31
CA GLU A 118 -15.21 46.62 1.51
C GLU A 118 -15.37 45.55 0.43
N ASP A 119 -14.96 45.85 -0.80
CA ASP A 119 -14.97 44.88 -1.90
C ASP A 119 -13.91 43.81 -1.69
N ALA A 120 -12.69 44.23 -1.30
CA ALA A 120 -11.59 43.35 -0.93
C ALA A 120 -11.97 42.40 0.22
N LEU A 121 -12.65 42.92 1.25
CA LEU A 121 -13.11 42.15 2.41
C LEU A 121 -14.12 41.08 1.99
N ARG A 122 -15.11 41.42 1.16
CA ARG A 122 -16.10 40.46 0.66
C ARG A 122 -15.46 39.36 -0.17
N THR A 123 -14.47 39.69 -1.01
CA THR A 123 -13.73 38.69 -1.80
C THR A 123 -12.98 37.71 -0.89
N LEU A 124 -12.33 38.19 0.18
CA LEU A 124 -11.69 37.30 1.15
C LEU A 124 -12.68 36.43 1.91
N GLU A 125 -13.83 36.96 2.30
CA GLU A 125 -14.87 36.17 2.97
C GLU A 125 -15.38 35.04 2.06
N ILE A 126 -15.50 35.29 0.75
CA ILE A 126 -15.83 34.25 -0.22
C ILE A 126 -14.74 33.18 -0.24
N LEU A 127 -13.45 33.54 -0.27
CA LEU A 127 -12.34 32.56 -0.22
C LEU A 127 -12.43 31.71 1.04
N LEU A 128 -12.57 32.34 2.21
CA LEU A 128 -12.59 31.68 3.52
C LEU A 128 -13.80 30.76 3.73
N LEU A 129 -14.92 31.01 3.04
CA LEU A 129 -16.13 30.17 3.08
C LEU A 129 -16.18 29.11 1.98
N ALA A 130 -15.86 29.48 0.74
CA ALA A 130 -16.04 28.63 -0.43
C ALA A 130 -14.92 27.59 -0.59
N VAL A 131 -13.71 27.91 -0.11
CA VAL A 131 -12.54 27.03 -0.18
C VAL A 131 -11.91 26.91 1.22
N PRO A 132 -12.56 26.19 2.15
CA PRO A 132 -12.10 26.10 3.54
C PRO A 132 -10.70 25.47 3.65
N ASP A 133 -10.31 24.64 2.68
CA ASP A 133 -9.02 23.94 2.61
C ASP A 133 -7.99 24.63 1.69
N SER A 134 -8.16 25.91 1.40
CA SER A 134 -7.17 26.67 0.62
C SER A 134 -5.85 26.84 1.38
N THR A 135 -4.71 26.71 0.69
CA THR A 135 -3.38 27.04 1.22
C THR A 135 -3.17 28.53 1.43
N TYR A 136 -3.99 29.38 0.79
CA TYR A 136 -4.03 30.83 1.01
C TYR A 136 -4.80 31.23 2.27
N ARG A 137 -5.55 30.33 2.91
CA ARG A 137 -6.43 30.66 4.05
C ARG A 137 -5.73 31.43 5.18
N PRO A 138 -4.55 31.02 5.70
CA PRO A 138 -3.88 31.76 6.76
C PRO A 138 -3.51 33.19 6.33
N ASN A 139 -2.97 33.32 5.12
CA ASN A 139 -2.63 34.61 4.53
C ASN A 139 -3.86 35.48 4.25
N ALA A 140 -4.98 34.87 3.87
CA ALA A 140 -6.27 35.54 3.66
C ALA A 140 -6.87 36.03 4.99
N GLN A 141 -6.74 35.26 6.08
CA GLN A 141 -7.13 35.70 7.42
C GLN A 141 -6.30 36.90 7.87
N LEU A 142 -4.98 36.86 7.72
CA LEU A 142 -4.10 37.99 8.05
C LEU A 142 -4.45 39.23 7.22
N LEU A 143 -4.66 39.07 5.91
CA LEU A 143 -5.07 40.18 5.04
C LEU A 143 -6.45 40.75 5.45
N ARG A 144 -7.37 39.91 5.92
CA ARG A 144 -8.65 40.35 6.49
C ARG A 144 -8.43 41.21 7.74
N GLY A 145 -7.51 40.83 8.62
CA GLY A 145 -7.08 41.65 9.76
C GLY A 145 -6.54 43.02 9.33
N ASP A 146 -5.67 43.04 8.33
CA ASP A 146 -5.11 44.27 7.76
C ASP A 146 -6.20 45.21 7.20
N LEU A 147 -7.21 44.65 6.51
CA LEU A 147 -8.34 45.39 5.96
C LEU A 147 -9.23 45.97 7.07
N LEU A 148 -9.58 45.17 8.07
CA LEU A 148 -10.38 45.62 9.22
C LEU A 148 -9.68 46.76 9.96
N MET A 149 -8.35 46.68 10.11
CA MET A 149 -7.56 47.77 10.67
C MET A 149 -7.62 49.05 9.82
N ARG A 150 -7.64 48.96 8.49
CA ARG A 150 -7.85 50.13 7.60
C ARG A 150 -9.27 50.70 7.70
N MET A 151 -10.25 49.86 8.03
CA MET A 151 -11.64 50.25 8.25
C MET A 151 -11.93 50.70 9.69
N GLN A 152 -10.90 50.79 10.55
CA GLN A 152 -10.98 51.16 11.98
C GLN A 152 -11.70 50.14 12.88
N ASP A 153 -11.92 48.92 12.39
CA ASP A 153 -12.49 47.80 13.17
C ASP A 153 -11.38 47.06 13.96
N TYR A 154 -10.73 47.81 14.86
CA TYR A 154 -9.54 47.36 15.59
C TYR A 154 -9.75 46.09 16.44
N HIS A 155 -10.94 45.93 17.03
CA HIS A 155 -11.22 44.79 17.91
C HIS A 155 -11.23 43.45 17.16
N GLU A 156 -11.85 43.44 15.98
CA GLU A 156 -11.92 42.24 15.15
C GLU A 156 -10.56 41.95 14.49
N ALA A 157 -9.84 42.99 14.05
CA ALA A 157 -8.48 42.86 13.55
C ALA A 157 -7.54 42.22 14.59
N LEU A 158 -7.56 42.71 15.84
CA LEU A 158 -6.74 42.17 16.94
C LEU A 158 -7.04 40.68 17.19
N THR A 159 -8.33 40.31 17.22
CA THR A 159 -8.77 38.93 17.45
C THR A 159 -8.22 37.98 16.40
N ILE A 160 -8.19 38.39 15.13
CA ILE A 160 -7.64 37.59 14.03
C ILE A 160 -6.14 37.37 14.22
N PHE A 161 -5.38 38.43 14.52
CA PHE A 161 -3.94 38.33 14.71
C PHE A 161 -3.58 37.46 15.93
N ASP A 162 -4.23 37.67 17.08
CA ASP A 162 -4.01 36.86 18.29
C ASP A 162 -4.31 35.38 18.04
N THR A 163 -5.43 35.08 17.36
CA THR A 163 -5.79 33.69 17.02
C THR A 163 -4.75 33.04 16.12
N THR A 164 -4.19 33.80 15.17
CA THR A 164 -3.15 33.32 14.25
C THR A 164 -1.87 32.94 15.00
N VAL A 165 -1.42 33.78 15.93
CA VAL A 165 -0.23 33.51 16.76
C VAL A 165 -0.46 32.29 17.65
N LEU A 166 -1.63 32.19 18.30
CA LEU A 166 -1.97 31.05 19.16
C LEU A 166 -2.06 29.73 18.38
N GLN A 167 -2.56 29.78 17.15
CA GLN A 167 -2.72 28.60 16.30
C GLN A 167 -1.39 28.10 15.74
N PHE A 168 -0.52 29.00 15.27
CA PHE A 168 0.69 28.61 14.55
C PHE A 168 1.97 28.63 15.40
N GLY A 169 1.99 29.35 16.52
CA GLY A 169 3.15 29.44 17.42
C GLY A 169 3.67 28.08 17.91
N PRO A 170 2.83 27.23 18.53
CA PRO A 170 3.25 25.91 18.99
C PRO A 170 3.75 25.00 17.86
N LEU A 171 3.15 25.10 16.67
CA LEU A 171 3.50 24.29 15.50
C LEU A 171 4.90 24.67 14.98
N ALA A 172 5.18 25.97 14.88
CA ALA A 172 6.50 26.46 14.49
C ALA A 172 7.60 26.04 15.49
N GLU A 173 7.28 26.03 16.78
CA GLU A 173 8.19 25.58 17.84
C GLU A 173 8.45 24.06 17.71
N GLN A 174 7.42 23.25 17.49
CA GLN A 174 7.58 21.80 17.27
C GLN A 174 8.46 21.50 16.06
N LEU A 175 8.22 22.16 14.92
CA LEU A 175 9.04 22.02 13.73
C LEU A 175 10.50 22.45 13.97
N SER A 176 10.72 23.46 14.81
CA SER A 176 12.08 23.92 15.17
C SER A 176 12.87 22.92 16.00
N VAL A 177 12.20 22.05 16.76
CA VAL A 177 12.87 21.00 17.56
C VAL A 177 13.36 19.86 16.67
N VAL A 178 12.64 19.59 15.57
CA VAL A 178 12.97 18.56 14.57
C VAL A 178 14.12 19.03 13.67
N ILE A 179 14.14 20.31 13.31
CA ILE A 179 15.21 20.94 12.52
C ILE A 179 16.38 21.31 13.46
N ARG A 180 17.27 20.35 13.76
CA ARG A 180 18.55 20.63 14.44
C ARG A 180 19.60 21.10 13.43
N ASP A 181 20.38 22.11 13.79
CA ASP A 181 21.37 22.76 12.90
C ASP A 181 22.50 21.86 12.35
N ASP A 182 22.63 20.59 12.81
CA ASP A 182 23.75 19.68 12.47
C ASP A 182 23.30 18.22 12.11
N ALA A 183 22.02 17.96 11.84
CA ALA A 183 21.56 16.58 11.55
C ALA A 183 21.97 16.11 10.13
N ASP A 184 22.47 14.88 10.02
CA ASP A 184 22.73 14.21 8.75
C ASP A 184 21.39 13.95 8.02
N PRO A 185 21.26 14.21 6.71
CA PRO A 185 20.06 13.87 5.94
C PRO A 185 19.56 12.43 6.17
N ASP A 186 20.47 11.47 6.32
CA ASP A 186 20.13 10.07 6.56
C ASP A 186 19.54 9.88 7.98
N GLU A 187 20.15 10.49 9.00
CA GLU A 187 19.61 10.51 10.38
C GLU A 187 18.25 11.24 10.46
N TYR A 188 18.05 12.24 9.60
CA TYR A 188 16.80 12.97 9.51
C TYR A 188 15.68 12.11 8.92
N PHE A 189 15.97 11.36 7.86
CA PHE A 189 15.02 10.43 7.26
C PHE A 189 14.69 9.26 8.20
N ASP A 190 15.70 8.69 8.85
CA ASP A 190 15.51 7.64 9.86
C ASP A 190 14.70 8.17 11.06
N ALA A 191 14.98 9.39 11.53
CA ALA A 191 14.15 10.04 12.52
C ALA A 191 12.74 10.30 11.99
N LEU A 192 12.56 10.61 10.70
CA LEU A 192 11.24 10.78 10.10
C LEU A 192 10.46 9.46 10.03
N ILE A 193 11.12 8.33 9.73
CA ILE A 193 10.52 6.98 9.69
C ILE A 193 10.27 6.45 11.10
N ASP A 194 11.20 6.61 12.03
CA ASP A 194 11.07 6.16 13.42
C ASP A 194 10.04 7.02 14.17
N VAL A 195 9.98 8.32 13.86
CA VAL A 195 8.86 9.20 14.22
C VAL A 195 7.65 8.98 13.31
N SER A 196 7.71 8.24 12.20
CA SER A 196 6.50 7.79 11.46
C SER A 196 5.89 6.54 12.08
N SER A 197 6.72 5.69 12.72
CA SER A 197 6.26 4.61 13.60
C SER A 197 5.54 5.19 14.83
N ALA A 198 5.95 6.41 15.23
CA ALA A 198 5.25 7.30 16.14
C ALA A 198 4.67 8.54 15.43
N SER A 199 4.00 8.34 14.28
CA SER A 199 3.49 9.33 13.32
C SER A 199 3.80 10.81 13.61
N LEU A 200 4.67 11.42 12.79
CA LEU A 200 4.88 12.86 12.76
C LEU A 200 3.58 13.50 12.24
N ASP A 201 2.63 13.71 13.15
CA ASP A 201 1.29 14.20 12.90
C ASP A 201 1.36 15.67 12.47
N LEU A 202 1.73 15.91 11.21
CA LEU A 202 1.77 17.24 10.62
C LEU A 202 0.32 17.77 10.48
N PRO A 203 0.05 19.02 10.92
CA PRO A 203 -1.22 19.69 10.67
C PRO A 203 -1.57 19.64 9.17
N ASP A 204 -2.85 19.51 8.83
CA ASP A 204 -3.30 19.36 7.43
C ASP A 204 -2.79 20.47 6.50
N LEU A 205 -2.53 21.67 7.03
CA LEU A 205 -1.93 22.78 6.30
C LEU A 205 -0.46 22.54 5.94
N ALA A 206 0.33 22.01 6.88
CA ALA A 206 1.72 21.66 6.64
C ALA A 206 1.80 20.51 5.63
N ARG A 207 0.94 19.50 5.75
CA ARG A 207 0.83 18.41 4.76
C ARG A 207 0.53 18.94 3.36
N ARG A 208 -0.42 19.87 3.22
CA ARG A 208 -0.73 20.50 1.92
C ARG A 208 0.44 21.28 1.34
N TRP A 209 1.20 22.02 2.13
CA TRP A 209 2.42 22.69 1.63
C TRP A 209 3.52 21.72 1.21
N VAL A 210 3.64 20.58 1.90
CA VAL A 210 4.53 19.49 1.51
C VAL A 210 4.05 18.85 0.20
N GLU A 211 2.73 18.65 0.05
CA GLU A 211 2.09 18.11 -1.16
C GLU A 211 2.17 19.07 -2.35
N GLU A 212 2.19 20.38 -2.16
CA GLU A 212 2.39 21.36 -3.24
C GLU A 212 3.78 21.25 -3.89
N ASP A 213 4.77 20.69 -3.19
CA ASP A 213 6.12 20.55 -3.73
C ASP A 213 6.26 19.31 -4.62
N GLU A 214 6.42 19.56 -5.92
CA GLU A 214 6.56 18.51 -6.93
C GLU A 214 7.77 17.59 -6.66
N THR A 215 8.86 18.13 -6.08
CA THR A 215 10.07 17.35 -5.80
C THR A 215 9.80 16.36 -4.66
N MET A 216 9.11 16.81 -3.61
CA MET A 216 8.70 15.97 -2.50
C MET A 216 7.73 14.86 -2.95
N GLN A 217 6.72 15.19 -3.78
CA GLN A 217 5.80 14.17 -4.30
C GLN A 217 6.53 13.07 -5.09
N ARG A 218 7.45 13.46 -5.99
CA ARG A 218 8.26 12.50 -6.75
C ARG A 218 9.12 11.64 -5.85
N THR A 219 9.63 12.21 -4.77
CA THR A 219 10.49 11.50 -3.80
C THR A 219 9.68 10.51 -2.95
N LEU A 220 8.49 10.89 -2.49
CA LEU A 220 7.58 9.99 -1.79
C LEU A 220 7.12 8.82 -2.67
N ASN A 221 6.84 9.09 -3.95
CA ASN A 221 6.50 8.03 -4.91
C ASN A 221 7.68 7.08 -5.12
N LEU A 222 8.92 7.60 -5.23
CA LEU A 222 10.12 6.77 -5.31
C LEU A 222 10.25 5.84 -4.10
N VAL A 223 10.05 6.35 -2.87
CA VAL A 223 10.11 5.54 -1.65
C VAL A 223 9.04 4.45 -1.66
N ARG A 224 7.79 4.79 -2.00
CA ARG A 224 6.70 3.82 -2.12
C ARG A 224 6.96 2.76 -3.19
N ASP A 225 7.52 3.15 -4.33
CA ASP A 225 7.87 2.22 -5.40
C ASP A 225 8.97 1.25 -4.96
N LEU A 226 9.94 1.71 -4.15
CA LEU A 226 10.99 0.87 -3.56
C LEU A 226 10.41 -0.10 -2.52
N GLU A 227 9.51 0.35 -1.65
CA GLU A 227 8.81 -0.51 -0.69
C GLU A 227 7.98 -1.58 -1.39
N ALA A 228 7.22 -1.21 -2.42
CA ALA A 228 6.43 -2.13 -3.23
C ALA A 228 7.32 -3.19 -3.89
N GLN A 229 8.45 -2.79 -4.49
CA GLN A 229 9.43 -3.73 -5.05
C GLN A 229 10.02 -4.67 -3.98
N GLY A 230 10.26 -4.16 -2.77
CA GLY A 230 10.71 -4.99 -1.64
C GLY A 230 9.70 -6.08 -1.28
N SER A 231 8.41 -5.74 -1.23
CA SER A 231 7.32 -6.69 -1.00
C SER A 231 7.25 -7.74 -2.11
N GLU A 232 7.29 -7.32 -3.38
CA GLU A 232 7.22 -8.24 -4.53
C GLU A 232 8.39 -9.24 -4.56
N ILE A 233 9.59 -8.81 -4.14
CA ILE A 233 10.76 -9.69 -4.01
C ILE A 233 10.57 -10.70 -2.86
N ALA A 234 10.03 -10.26 -1.72
CA ALA A 234 9.72 -11.13 -0.59
C ALA A 234 8.69 -12.19 -0.96
N ASP A 235 7.60 -11.81 -1.61
CA ASP A 235 6.56 -12.71 -2.11
C ASP A 235 7.15 -13.73 -3.12
N SER A 236 8.02 -13.26 -4.02
CA SER A 236 8.70 -14.12 -4.99
C SER A 236 9.60 -15.16 -4.30
N ARG A 237 10.25 -14.81 -3.19
CA ARG A 237 11.03 -15.76 -2.38
C ARG A 237 10.15 -16.78 -1.68
N GLU A 238 9.02 -16.36 -1.12
CA GLU A 238 8.05 -17.29 -0.52
C GLU A 238 7.61 -18.35 -1.56
N ILE A 239 7.29 -17.93 -2.79
CA ILE A 239 6.94 -18.85 -3.89
C ILE A 239 8.10 -19.80 -4.23
N ILE A 240 9.34 -19.33 -4.26
CA ILE A 240 10.52 -20.18 -4.52
C ILE A 240 10.70 -21.22 -3.40
N GLU A 241 10.50 -20.82 -2.15
CA GLU A 241 10.57 -21.72 -1.00
C GLU A 241 9.47 -22.78 -1.06
N GLU A 242 8.23 -22.38 -1.33
CA GLU A 242 7.09 -23.30 -1.53
C GLU A 242 7.38 -24.29 -2.67
N LEU A 243 7.74 -23.80 -3.86
CA LEU A 243 8.03 -24.67 -5.00
C LEU A 243 9.18 -25.64 -4.70
N SER A 244 10.23 -25.18 -4.02
CA SER A 244 11.35 -26.04 -3.62
C SER A 244 10.90 -27.12 -2.64
N ALA A 245 10.04 -26.79 -1.69
CA ALA A 245 9.47 -27.74 -0.74
C ALA A 245 8.60 -28.80 -1.45
N VAL A 246 7.75 -28.41 -2.42
CA VAL A 246 6.93 -29.38 -3.17
C VAL A 246 7.82 -30.32 -4.00
N LEU A 247 8.91 -29.80 -4.59
CA LEU A 247 9.84 -30.61 -5.40
C LEU A 247 10.61 -31.64 -4.58
N ASP A 248 10.83 -31.37 -3.29
CA ASP A 248 11.49 -32.29 -2.35
C ASP A 248 10.50 -33.24 -1.66
N SER A 249 9.20 -32.98 -1.77
CA SER A 249 8.13 -33.81 -1.22
C SER A 249 7.99 -35.17 -1.95
N PRO A 250 7.55 -36.24 -1.25
CA PRO A 250 7.11 -37.49 -1.86
C PRO A 250 5.95 -37.34 -2.87
N SER A 251 5.14 -36.27 -2.79
CA SER A 251 4.05 -35.99 -3.74
C SER A 251 4.50 -35.26 -5.01
N ARG A 252 5.81 -35.11 -5.26
CA ARG A 252 6.31 -34.45 -6.48
C ARG A 252 5.83 -35.04 -7.81
N VAL A 253 5.30 -36.27 -7.83
CA VAL A 253 4.67 -36.86 -9.04
C VAL A 253 3.38 -36.13 -9.42
N ASP A 254 2.70 -35.53 -8.44
CA ASP A 254 1.41 -34.84 -8.58
C ASP A 254 1.57 -33.46 -9.23
N LEU A 255 2.78 -32.85 -9.15
CA LEU A 255 3.18 -31.67 -9.93
C LEU A 255 3.06 -31.88 -11.45
N PHE A 256 3.03 -33.13 -11.90
CA PHE A 256 2.96 -33.50 -13.31
C PHE A 256 1.66 -34.27 -13.55
N PRO A 257 0.54 -33.60 -13.92
CA PRO A 257 -0.80 -34.19 -13.91
C PRO A 257 -0.92 -35.52 -14.67
N ALA A 258 -0.27 -35.63 -15.83
CA ALA A 258 -0.25 -36.85 -16.62
C ALA A 258 0.52 -37.99 -15.94
N ALA A 259 1.61 -37.68 -15.23
CA ALA A 259 2.37 -38.64 -14.45
C ALA A 259 1.55 -39.09 -13.22
N GLY A 260 0.99 -38.15 -12.46
CA GLY A 260 0.13 -38.41 -11.30
C GLY A 260 -1.07 -39.32 -11.63
N GLU A 261 -1.81 -39.03 -12.70
CA GLU A 261 -2.92 -39.89 -13.16
C GLU A 261 -2.44 -41.32 -13.46
N SER A 262 -1.37 -41.44 -14.24
CA SER A 262 -0.83 -42.74 -14.64
C SER A 262 -0.28 -43.53 -13.43
N PHE A 263 0.31 -42.84 -12.46
CA PHE A 263 0.81 -43.40 -11.21
C PHE A 263 -0.34 -43.95 -10.36
N GLY A 264 -1.40 -43.16 -10.16
CA GLY A 264 -2.60 -43.58 -9.44
C GLY A 264 -3.31 -44.77 -10.07
N GLN A 265 -3.46 -44.80 -11.40
CA GLN A 265 -4.02 -45.95 -12.12
C GLN A 265 -3.13 -47.20 -11.99
N ALA A 266 -1.81 -47.05 -12.02
CA ALA A 266 -0.88 -48.16 -11.81
C ALA A 266 -0.93 -48.70 -10.37
N LEU A 267 -1.14 -47.84 -9.37
CA LEU A 267 -1.38 -48.25 -7.98
C LEU A 267 -2.65 -49.10 -7.87
N GLU A 268 -3.76 -48.67 -8.46
CA GLU A 268 -5.01 -49.44 -8.53
C GLU A 268 -4.78 -50.83 -9.15
N LEU A 269 -4.06 -50.89 -10.29
CA LEU A 269 -3.73 -52.16 -10.94
C LEU A 269 -2.86 -53.06 -10.05
N ARG A 270 -1.92 -52.49 -9.30
CA ARG A 270 -1.09 -53.22 -8.33
C ARG A 270 -1.94 -53.85 -7.24
N TYR A 271 -2.88 -53.09 -6.66
CA TYR A 271 -3.80 -53.60 -5.64
C TYR A 271 -4.69 -54.72 -6.16
N ARG A 272 -5.29 -54.52 -7.34
CA ARG A 272 -6.09 -55.57 -8.00
C ARG A 272 -5.30 -56.84 -8.27
N ALA A 273 -4.04 -56.72 -8.70
CA ALA A 273 -3.17 -57.85 -8.93
C ALA A 273 -2.88 -58.63 -7.64
N LEU A 274 -2.58 -57.93 -6.53
CA LEU A 274 -2.32 -58.55 -5.22
C LEU A 274 -3.54 -59.32 -4.69
N VAL A 275 -4.74 -58.71 -4.78
CA VAL A 275 -5.99 -59.36 -4.37
C VAL A 275 -6.29 -60.59 -5.23
N ALA A 276 -6.17 -60.47 -6.56
CA ALA A 276 -6.37 -61.59 -7.48
C ALA A 276 -5.39 -62.74 -7.22
N HIS A 277 -4.13 -62.42 -6.91
CA HIS A 277 -3.11 -63.41 -6.60
C HIS A 277 -3.42 -64.15 -5.28
N GLY A 278 -3.91 -63.44 -4.26
CA GLY A 278 -4.40 -64.05 -3.02
C GLY A 278 -5.57 -65.01 -3.27
N GLN A 279 -6.54 -64.63 -4.10
CA GLN A 279 -7.69 -65.48 -4.46
C GLN A 279 -7.27 -66.74 -5.22
N LEU A 280 -6.29 -66.64 -6.12
CA LEU A 280 -5.75 -67.79 -6.84
C LEU A 280 -5.05 -68.76 -5.87
N LEU A 281 -4.27 -68.26 -4.92
CA LEU A 281 -3.60 -69.10 -3.91
C LEU A 281 -4.62 -69.86 -3.02
N GLU A 282 -5.77 -69.27 -2.70
CA GLU A 282 -6.86 -70.00 -2.02
C GLU A 282 -7.37 -71.19 -2.86
N LEU A 283 -7.51 -70.99 -4.18
CA LEU A 283 -7.95 -72.02 -5.11
C LEU A 283 -6.87 -73.09 -5.35
N GLU A 284 -5.59 -72.70 -5.43
CA GLU A 284 -4.47 -73.64 -5.52
C GLU A 284 -4.35 -74.50 -4.27
N TYR A 285 -4.54 -73.91 -3.09
CA TYR A 285 -4.54 -74.67 -1.85
C TYR A 285 -5.68 -75.68 -1.78
N SER A 286 -6.89 -75.34 -2.21
CA SER A 286 -8.01 -76.29 -2.20
C SER A 286 -7.82 -77.48 -3.14
N LEU A 287 -6.99 -77.32 -4.18
CA LEU A 287 -6.61 -78.41 -5.10
C LEU A 287 -5.51 -79.30 -4.52
N VAL A 288 -4.62 -78.74 -3.69
CA VAL A 288 -3.38 -79.39 -3.23
C VAL A 288 -3.48 -79.89 -1.77
N SER A 289 -4.41 -79.38 -0.96
CA SER A 289 -4.49 -79.61 0.49
C SER A 289 -4.47 -81.09 0.89
N ASP A 290 -5.09 -81.95 0.08
CA ASP A 290 -5.21 -83.39 0.34
C ASP A 290 -3.87 -84.13 0.16
N THR A 291 -2.95 -83.58 -0.64
CA THR A 291 -1.62 -84.14 -0.89
C THR A 291 -0.57 -83.71 0.15
N MET A 292 -0.89 -82.70 0.96
CA MET A 292 0.02 -82.13 1.95
C MET A 292 0.00 -82.91 3.26
N SER A 293 1.16 -82.96 3.94
CA SER A 293 1.24 -83.46 5.32
C SER A 293 0.60 -82.48 6.32
N GLU A 294 0.25 -82.95 7.50
CA GLU A 294 -0.40 -82.13 8.54
C GLU A 294 0.48 -80.94 8.98
N GLY A 295 1.80 -81.13 9.07
CA GLY A 295 2.74 -80.04 9.38
C GLY A 295 2.81 -78.98 8.28
N GLN A 296 2.84 -79.40 7.00
CA GLN A 296 2.86 -78.47 5.87
C GLN A 296 1.54 -77.70 5.72
N ARG A 297 0.40 -78.34 6.03
CA ARG A 297 -0.88 -77.62 6.07
C ARG A 297 -0.88 -76.55 7.16
N SER A 298 -0.36 -76.86 8.35
CA SER A 298 -0.29 -75.88 9.43
C SER A 298 0.56 -74.66 9.04
N GLU A 299 1.74 -74.89 8.46
CA GLU A 299 2.64 -73.83 8.01
C GLU A 299 1.98 -72.95 6.91
N TYR A 300 1.32 -73.57 5.92
CA TYR A 300 0.59 -72.81 4.90
C TYR A 300 -0.56 -71.99 5.48
N LEU A 301 -1.33 -72.56 6.41
CA LEU A 301 -2.46 -71.86 7.03
C LEU A 301 -2.00 -70.63 7.80
N GLU A 302 -0.85 -70.70 8.50
CA GLU A 302 -0.26 -69.53 9.17
C GLU A 302 0.11 -68.42 8.17
N MET A 303 0.77 -68.79 7.07
CA MET A 303 1.11 -67.85 5.99
C MET A 303 -0.13 -67.24 5.35
N ARG A 304 -1.15 -68.06 5.08
CA ARG A 304 -2.42 -67.63 4.51
C ARG A 304 -3.15 -66.64 5.42
N ASP A 305 -3.20 -66.94 6.72
CA ASP A 305 -3.86 -66.08 7.69
C ASP A 305 -3.10 -64.75 7.83
N ARG A 306 -1.76 -64.77 7.79
CA ARG A 306 -0.94 -63.55 7.71
C ARG A 306 -1.21 -62.75 6.42
N ARG A 307 -1.32 -63.41 5.27
CA ARG A 307 -1.67 -62.75 3.99
C ARG A 307 -3.01 -62.05 4.07
N ARG A 308 -4.03 -62.73 4.62
CA ARG A 308 -5.37 -62.16 4.77
C ARG A 308 -5.36 -60.93 5.67
N ALA A 309 -4.65 -60.99 6.80
CA ALA A 309 -4.48 -59.83 7.68
C ALA A 309 -3.81 -58.65 6.95
N LEU A 310 -2.75 -58.91 6.18
CA LEU A 310 -2.07 -57.86 5.41
C LEU A 310 -2.95 -57.27 4.29
N LEU A 311 -3.76 -58.09 3.61
CA LEU A 311 -4.72 -57.62 2.61
C LEU A 311 -5.85 -56.80 3.24
N GLU A 312 -6.29 -57.17 4.43
CA GLU A 312 -7.29 -56.41 5.21
C GLU A 312 -6.72 -55.04 5.61
N SER A 313 -5.51 -54.99 6.19
CA SER A 313 -4.82 -53.73 6.48
C SER A 313 -4.59 -52.88 5.23
N LEU A 314 -4.31 -53.50 4.08
CA LEU A 314 -4.14 -52.76 2.82
C LEU A 314 -5.46 -52.16 2.30
N SER A 315 -6.60 -52.79 2.61
CA SER A 315 -7.92 -52.31 2.21
C SER A 315 -8.42 -51.09 2.99
N GLU A 316 -7.78 -50.77 4.12
CA GLU A 316 -8.02 -49.53 4.88
C GLU A 316 -7.48 -48.29 4.14
N TYR A 317 -6.57 -48.48 3.18
CA TYR A 317 -6.05 -47.41 2.32
C TYR A 317 -6.94 -47.24 1.07
N PRO A 318 -6.94 -46.06 0.45
CA PRO A 318 -7.59 -45.89 -0.85
C PRO A 318 -6.92 -46.80 -1.88
N THR A 319 -7.69 -47.74 -2.45
CA THR A 319 -7.18 -48.80 -3.34
C THR A 319 -7.57 -48.60 -4.81
N THR A 320 -8.41 -47.62 -5.11
CA THR A 320 -8.77 -47.23 -6.48
C THR A 320 -8.33 -45.81 -6.77
N TYR A 321 -8.06 -45.51 -8.03
CA TYR A 321 -7.66 -44.16 -8.45
C TYR A 321 -8.73 -43.12 -8.06
N GLU A 322 -10.01 -43.46 -8.24
CA GLU A 322 -11.12 -42.59 -7.87
C GLU A 322 -11.17 -42.30 -6.36
N THR A 323 -10.92 -43.31 -5.50
CA THR A 323 -10.89 -43.10 -4.04
C THR A 323 -9.67 -42.33 -3.57
N MET A 324 -8.51 -42.49 -4.23
CA MET A 324 -7.32 -41.69 -3.97
C MET A 324 -7.58 -40.21 -4.30
N ARG A 325 -8.11 -39.94 -5.50
CA ARG A 325 -8.41 -38.58 -5.96
C ARG A 325 -9.49 -37.90 -5.13
N ASN A 326 -10.55 -38.62 -4.77
CA ASN A 326 -11.60 -38.05 -3.91
C ASN A 326 -11.04 -37.67 -2.55
N ARG A 327 -10.19 -38.52 -1.96
CA ARG A 327 -9.54 -38.22 -0.68
C ARG A 327 -8.60 -37.02 -0.78
N GLU A 328 -7.82 -36.92 -1.86
CA GLU A 328 -6.97 -35.76 -2.14
C GLU A 328 -7.81 -34.48 -2.20
N HIS A 329 -8.88 -34.47 -3.01
CA HIS A 329 -9.78 -33.32 -3.10
C HIS A 329 -10.51 -32.98 -1.79
N GLU A 330 -10.85 -33.98 -0.97
CA GLU A 330 -11.43 -33.74 0.37
C GLU A 330 -10.41 -33.03 1.28
N ILE A 331 -9.15 -33.49 1.29
CA ILE A 331 -8.10 -32.88 2.10
C ILE A 331 -7.76 -31.47 1.59
N GLU A 332 -7.65 -31.28 0.27
CA GLU A 332 -7.43 -29.95 -0.33
C GLU A 332 -8.56 -28.98 0.00
N ALA A 333 -9.82 -29.45 0.01
CA ALA A 333 -10.96 -28.63 0.38
C ALA A 333 -10.91 -28.24 1.87
N ASP A 334 -10.61 -29.19 2.76
CA ASP A 334 -10.47 -28.93 4.19
C ASP A 334 -9.32 -27.94 4.48
N ILE A 335 -8.18 -28.09 3.79
CA ILE A 335 -7.04 -27.15 3.89
C ILE A 335 -7.46 -25.77 3.38
N GLY A 336 -8.12 -25.68 2.23
CA GLY A 336 -8.57 -24.40 1.67
C GLY A 336 -9.58 -23.69 2.56
N ASP A 337 -10.48 -24.42 3.23
CA ASP A 337 -11.41 -23.86 4.21
C ASP A 337 -10.65 -23.29 5.42
N LEU A 338 -9.61 -23.99 5.92
CA LEU A 338 -8.76 -23.50 7.00
C LEU A 338 -7.90 -22.30 6.58
N GLU A 339 -7.35 -22.29 5.37
CA GLU A 339 -6.62 -21.14 4.80
C GLU A 339 -7.52 -19.90 4.73
N MET A 340 -8.78 -20.05 4.33
CA MET A 340 -9.75 -18.95 4.35
C MET A 340 -10.03 -18.43 5.76
N GLU A 341 -10.12 -19.32 6.76
CA GLU A 341 -10.26 -18.91 8.16
C GLU A 341 -9.02 -18.17 8.69
N VAL A 342 -7.82 -18.64 8.37
CA VAL A 342 -6.55 -17.98 8.73
C VAL A 342 -6.42 -16.62 8.04
N TYR A 343 -6.78 -16.53 6.76
CA TYR A 343 -6.80 -15.26 6.04
C TYR A 343 -7.77 -14.27 6.67
N ARG A 344 -8.98 -14.72 7.01
CA ARG A 344 -9.98 -13.89 7.69
C ARG A 344 -9.49 -13.41 9.04
N LEU A 345 -8.83 -14.27 9.82
CA LEU A 345 -8.21 -13.89 11.09
C LEU A 345 -7.16 -12.80 10.86
N GLY A 346 -6.30 -12.95 9.84
CA GLY A 346 -5.30 -11.94 9.46
C GLY A 346 -5.92 -10.58 9.14
N TYR A 347 -6.98 -10.57 8.34
CA TYR A 347 -7.71 -9.33 8.02
C TYR A 347 -8.37 -8.69 9.25
N GLU A 348 -8.95 -9.49 10.15
CA GLU A 348 -9.54 -9.00 11.40
C GLU A 348 -8.47 -8.38 12.32
N VAL A 349 -7.30 -9.01 12.42
CA VAL A 349 -6.14 -8.51 13.19
C VAL A 349 -5.60 -7.21 12.60
N GLU A 350 -5.41 -7.13 11.29
CA GLU A 350 -4.94 -5.91 10.63
C GLU A 350 -5.93 -4.74 10.81
N THR A 351 -7.23 -5.04 10.71
CA THR A 351 -8.30 -4.06 10.94
C THR A 351 -8.28 -3.56 12.39
N GLN A 352 -8.12 -4.44 13.37
CA GLN A 352 -8.04 -4.06 14.79
C GLN A 352 -6.77 -3.26 15.08
N SER A 353 -5.63 -3.62 14.49
CA SER A 353 -4.39 -2.85 14.57
C SER A 353 -4.58 -1.43 14.03
N ALA A 354 -5.26 -1.27 12.89
CA ALA A 354 -5.59 0.05 12.35
C ALA A 354 -6.53 0.86 13.26
N GLN A 355 -7.51 0.21 13.90
CA GLN A 355 -8.40 0.85 14.86
C GLN A 355 -7.66 1.30 16.13
N LEU A 356 -6.74 0.48 16.66
CA LEU A 356 -5.91 0.87 17.81
C LEU A 356 -5.03 2.07 17.49
N ARG A 357 -4.43 2.10 16.29
CA ARG A 357 -3.69 3.27 15.80
C ARG A 357 -4.56 4.53 15.75
N ALA A 358 -5.77 4.42 15.20
CA ALA A 358 -6.71 5.55 15.16
C ALA A 358 -7.16 6.00 16.56
N LEU A 359 -7.37 5.07 17.49
CA LEU A 359 -7.70 5.39 18.89
C LEU A 359 -6.55 6.10 19.59
N ARG A 360 -5.30 5.69 19.36
CA ARG A 360 -4.11 6.40 19.86
C ARG A 360 -4.06 7.84 19.37
N MET A 361 -4.31 8.05 18.07
CA MET A 361 -4.35 9.38 17.46
C MET A 361 -5.42 10.26 18.14
N GLN A 362 -6.64 9.75 18.28
CA GLN A 362 -7.72 10.47 18.93
C GLN A 362 -7.44 10.76 20.43
N LEU A 363 -6.81 9.81 21.13
CA LEU A 363 -6.45 9.95 22.54
C LEU A 363 -5.45 11.10 22.73
N ARG A 364 -4.46 11.20 21.84
CA ARG A 364 -3.46 12.26 21.82
C ARG A 364 -4.09 13.63 21.56
N GLU A 365 -4.93 13.73 20.53
CA GLU A 365 -5.64 14.97 20.18
C GLU A 365 -6.48 15.51 21.36
N GLN A 366 -7.20 14.63 22.06
CA GLN A 366 -8.01 15.02 23.22
C GLN A 366 -7.18 15.48 24.42
N HIS A 367 -6.01 14.88 24.64
CA HIS A 367 -5.07 15.32 25.66
C HIS A 367 -4.46 16.69 25.32
N GLU A 368 -4.04 16.89 24.07
CA GLU A 368 -3.49 18.17 23.58
C GLU A 368 -4.53 19.30 23.59
N ALA A 369 -5.79 18.99 23.29
CA ALA A 369 -6.92 19.93 23.40
C ALA A 369 -7.31 20.28 24.85
N GLY A 370 -6.62 19.71 25.86
CA GLY A 370 -6.91 19.92 27.28
C GLY A 370 -8.23 19.31 27.75
N GLN A 371 -8.83 18.43 26.95
CA GLN A 371 -10.10 17.76 27.25
C GLN A 371 -9.90 16.52 28.15
N MET A 372 -8.64 16.09 28.35
CA MET A 372 -8.26 14.91 29.13
C MET A 372 -7.13 15.23 30.13
N SER A 373 -7.13 14.57 31.30
CA SER A 373 -6.04 14.68 32.26
C SER A 373 -4.89 13.73 31.93
N LEU A 374 -3.66 14.10 32.32
CA LEU A 374 -2.46 13.28 32.11
C LEU A 374 -2.60 11.85 32.69
N GLN A 375 -3.20 11.73 33.87
CA GLN A 375 -3.39 10.42 34.50
C GLN A 375 -4.37 9.52 33.71
N ALA A 376 -5.45 10.10 33.17
CA ALA A 376 -6.37 9.35 32.33
C ALA A 376 -5.73 8.96 30.99
N PHE A 377 -4.90 9.84 30.42
CA PHE A 377 -4.13 9.56 29.23
C PHE A 377 -3.15 8.38 29.44
N GLU A 378 -2.41 8.37 30.55
CA GLU A 378 -1.48 7.28 30.90
C GLU A 378 -2.20 5.95 31.12
N GLU A 379 -3.34 5.96 31.82
CA GLU A 379 -4.14 4.75 32.08
C GLU A 379 -4.68 4.13 30.77
N VAL A 380 -5.25 4.94 29.87
CA VAL A 380 -5.76 4.43 28.58
C VAL A 380 -4.62 4.02 27.65
N SER A 381 -3.49 4.72 27.67
CA SER A 381 -2.31 4.35 26.87
C SER A 381 -1.77 2.97 27.25
N GLN A 382 -1.72 2.64 28.55
CA GLN A 382 -1.33 1.31 29.02
C GLN A 382 -2.32 0.21 28.60
N GLU A 383 -3.63 0.49 28.60
CA GLU A 383 -4.60 -0.48 28.08
C GLU A 383 -4.41 -0.73 26.58
N LEU A 384 -4.15 0.32 25.79
CA LEU A 384 -3.88 0.19 24.35
C LEU A 384 -2.61 -0.63 24.07
N GLU A 385 -1.54 -0.46 24.85
CA GLU A 385 -0.32 -1.27 24.75
C GLU A 385 -0.59 -2.77 24.98
N LEU A 386 -1.43 -3.12 25.96
CA LEU A 386 -1.80 -4.52 26.22
C LEU A 386 -2.59 -5.14 25.06
N PHE A 387 -3.46 -4.36 24.41
CA PHE A 387 -4.17 -4.83 23.22
C PHE A 387 -3.23 -5.05 22.04
N GLU A 388 -2.20 -4.20 21.87
CA GLU A 388 -1.20 -4.36 20.82
C GLU A 388 -0.34 -5.61 21.03
N GLU A 389 0.10 -5.88 22.26
CA GLU A 389 0.82 -7.12 22.59
C GLU A 389 -0.04 -8.35 22.24
N GLY A 390 -1.32 -8.32 22.61
CA GLY A 390 -2.26 -9.40 22.28
C GLY A 390 -2.53 -9.58 20.78
N LEU A 391 -2.51 -8.49 19.98
CA LEU A 391 -2.60 -8.59 18.53
C LEU A 391 -1.32 -9.19 17.93
N GLY A 392 -0.15 -8.82 18.44
CA GLY A 392 1.13 -9.43 18.03
C GLY A 392 1.15 -10.94 18.25
N ASP A 393 0.67 -11.42 19.42
CA ASP A 393 0.53 -12.86 19.69
C ASP A 393 -0.39 -13.58 18.69
N LEU A 394 -1.44 -12.90 18.21
CA LEU A 394 -2.36 -13.44 17.20
C LEU A 394 -1.73 -13.47 15.81
N GLU A 395 -0.92 -12.49 15.44
CA GLU A 395 -0.13 -12.50 14.20
C GLU A 395 0.85 -13.67 14.20
N ASP A 396 1.59 -13.88 15.29
CA ASP A 396 2.50 -15.02 15.45
C ASP A 396 1.78 -16.37 15.39
N LEU A 397 0.56 -16.44 15.92
CA LEU A 397 -0.27 -17.65 15.81
C LEU A 397 -0.73 -17.89 14.38
N ARG A 398 -1.19 -16.84 13.68
CA ARG A 398 -1.61 -16.89 12.27
C ARG A 398 -0.47 -17.41 11.39
N ASP A 399 0.74 -16.89 11.59
CA ASP A 399 1.89 -17.26 10.76
C ASP A 399 2.32 -18.72 10.99
N ARG A 400 2.25 -19.19 12.23
CA ARG A 400 2.43 -20.62 12.54
C ARG A 400 1.37 -21.50 11.90
N LEU A 401 0.10 -21.12 11.96
CA LEU A 401 -0.99 -21.88 11.33
C LEU A 401 -0.83 -21.94 9.81
N ARG A 402 -0.44 -20.84 9.17
CA ARG A 402 -0.14 -20.80 7.73
C ARG A 402 0.99 -21.77 7.38
N GLN A 403 2.07 -21.79 8.17
CA GLN A 403 3.18 -22.72 7.97
C GLN A 403 2.76 -24.19 8.16
N GLU A 404 1.94 -24.50 9.15
CA GLU A 404 1.41 -25.86 9.38
C GLU A 404 0.51 -26.32 8.23
N LEU A 405 -0.39 -25.45 7.75
CA LEU A 405 -1.25 -25.73 6.59
C LEU A 405 -0.43 -25.99 5.33
N GLU A 406 0.63 -25.21 5.11
CA GLU A 406 1.53 -25.41 3.97
C GLU A 406 2.23 -26.77 4.05
N LEU A 407 2.72 -27.17 5.22
CA LEU A 407 3.34 -28.49 5.42
C LEU A 407 2.34 -29.64 5.17
N GLU A 408 1.10 -29.51 5.60
CA GLU A 408 0.04 -30.49 5.34
C GLU A 408 -0.31 -30.56 3.84
N ARG A 409 -0.39 -29.41 3.16
CA ARG A 409 -0.59 -29.30 1.71
C ARG A 409 0.52 -30.02 0.95
N LEU A 410 1.77 -29.77 1.33
CA LEU A 410 2.96 -30.44 0.77
C LEU A 410 2.96 -31.95 0.98
N SER A 411 2.34 -32.43 2.06
CA SER A 411 2.20 -33.86 2.38
C SER A 411 1.00 -34.55 1.71
N THR A 412 0.13 -33.76 1.06
CA THR A 412 -1.07 -34.25 0.39
C THR A 412 -0.74 -34.58 -1.07
N GLY A 413 -1.26 -35.71 -1.57
CA GLY A 413 -1.09 -36.12 -2.96
C GLY A 413 -1.14 -37.63 -3.17
N ILE A 414 -1.36 -38.06 -4.41
CA ILE A 414 -1.37 -39.49 -4.79
C ILE A 414 0.01 -40.11 -4.56
N GLY A 415 1.09 -39.33 -4.71
CA GLY A 415 2.45 -39.77 -4.39
C GLY A 415 2.65 -40.17 -2.92
N THR A 416 1.94 -39.53 -1.98
CA THR A 416 2.06 -39.83 -0.54
C THR A 416 1.21 -41.02 -0.10
N VAL A 417 0.18 -41.38 -0.87
CA VAL A 417 -0.56 -42.64 -0.68
C VAL A 417 0.40 -43.82 -0.71
N ALA A 418 1.40 -43.80 -1.60
CA ALA A 418 2.50 -44.77 -1.65
C ALA A 418 3.58 -44.56 -0.54
N GLY A 419 3.20 -44.00 0.61
CA GLY A 419 4.10 -43.75 1.74
C GLY A 419 4.82 -44.99 2.26
N SER A 420 5.81 -44.78 3.14
CA SER A 420 6.70 -45.82 3.66
C SER A 420 5.95 -47.04 4.19
N SER A 421 4.89 -46.83 4.99
CA SER A 421 4.06 -47.90 5.56
C SER A 421 3.34 -48.73 4.51
N GLN A 422 2.73 -48.11 3.48
CA GLN A 422 2.01 -48.86 2.44
C GLN A 422 2.99 -49.60 1.53
N THR A 423 4.14 -48.99 1.23
CA THR A 423 5.21 -49.63 0.44
C THR A 423 5.81 -50.84 1.17
N GLU A 424 6.01 -50.76 2.48
CA GLU A 424 6.41 -51.88 3.33
C GLU A 424 5.37 -53.00 3.34
N LEU A 425 4.09 -52.67 3.53
CA LEU A 425 2.98 -53.63 3.48
C LEU A 425 2.93 -54.36 2.13
N VAL A 426 3.03 -53.63 1.01
CA VAL A 426 3.04 -54.20 -0.34
C VAL A 426 4.25 -55.11 -0.55
N SER A 427 5.42 -54.74 -0.02
CA SER A 427 6.65 -55.54 -0.10
C SER A 427 6.54 -56.83 0.72
N GLU A 428 6.06 -56.76 1.96
CA GLU A 428 5.80 -57.93 2.83
C GLU A 428 4.80 -58.87 2.17
N LEU A 429 3.67 -58.34 1.69
CA LEU A 429 2.63 -59.10 1.01
C LEU A 429 3.16 -59.79 -0.26
N SER A 430 3.94 -59.09 -1.08
CA SER A 430 4.57 -59.65 -2.29
C SER A 430 5.59 -60.74 -1.94
N GLY A 431 6.35 -60.57 -0.86
CA GLY A 431 7.24 -61.59 -0.31
C GLY A 431 6.50 -62.86 0.09
N LEU A 432 5.42 -62.68 0.86
CA LEU A 432 4.59 -63.77 1.38
C LEU A 432 3.91 -64.57 0.26
N ILE A 433 3.33 -63.86 -0.72
CA ILE A 433 2.73 -64.44 -1.92
C ILE A 433 3.74 -65.32 -2.68
N ARG A 434 4.98 -64.86 -2.84
CA ARG A 434 6.05 -65.63 -3.52
C ARG A 434 6.45 -66.88 -2.73
N SER A 435 6.42 -66.83 -1.40
CA SER A 435 6.70 -68.02 -0.58
C SER A 435 5.55 -69.03 -0.62
N GLU A 436 4.30 -68.58 -0.53
CA GLU A 436 3.12 -69.45 -0.65
C GLU A 436 3.07 -70.15 -2.02
N THR A 437 3.30 -69.40 -3.09
CA THR A 437 3.32 -69.94 -4.46
C THR A 437 4.34 -71.07 -4.61
N ARG A 438 5.57 -70.87 -4.09
CA ARG A 438 6.63 -71.89 -4.13
C ARG A 438 6.27 -73.14 -3.33
N MET A 439 5.60 -72.96 -2.18
CA MET A 439 5.17 -74.08 -1.33
C MET A 439 4.11 -74.93 -2.04
N LEU A 440 3.10 -74.30 -2.64
CA LEU A 440 2.04 -75.01 -3.38
C LEU A 440 2.56 -75.68 -4.66
N GLN A 441 3.43 -74.99 -5.41
CA GLN A 441 4.08 -75.56 -6.60
C GLN A 441 4.88 -76.83 -6.28
N ALA A 442 5.57 -76.89 -5.13
CA ALA A 442 6.36 -78.05 -4.73
C ALA A 442 5.51 -79.32 -4.52
N GLN A 443 4.21 -79.17 -4.25
CA GLN A 443 3.30 -80.29 -4.01
C GLN A 443 2.51 -80.70 -5.27
N SER A 444 2.64 -79.92 -6.36
CA SER A 444 1.90 -80.15 -7.60
C SER A 444 2.21 -81.49 -8.29
N SER A 445 3.38 -82.08 -8.02
CA SER A 445 3.78 -83.39 -8.56
C SER A 445 2.91 -84.56 -8.06
N GLY A 446 2.15 -84.38 -6.98
CA GLY A 446 1.23 -85.38 -6.45
C GLY A 446 -0.16 -85.37 -7.09
N LEU A 447 -0.47 -84.40 -7.95
CA LEU A 447 -1.79 -84.23 -8.56
C LEU A 447 -1.95 -85.12 -9.81
N SER A 448 -3.17 -85.63 -10.03
CA SER A 448 -3.50 -86.39 -11.25
C SER A 448 -4.89 -86.04 -11.80
N GLY A 449 -5.13 -86.30 -13.08
CA GLY A 449 -6.43 -86.09 -13.72
C GLY A 449 -6.81 -84.61 -13.88
N THR A 450 -8.04 -84.27 -13.53
CA THR A 450 -8.61 -82.92 -13.69
C THR A 450 -7.97 -81.89 -12.75
N GLN A 451 -7.65 -82.27 -11.50
CA GLN A 451 -7.01 -81.38 -10.53
C GLN A 451 -5.63 -80.88 -11.00
N ALA A 452 -4.86 -81.74 -11.68
CA ALA A 452 -3.59 -81.34 -12.26
C ALA A 452 -3.75 -80.34 -13.42
N ALA A 453 -4.80 -80.51 -14.24
CA ALA A 453 -5.10 -79.58 -15.34
C ALA A 453 -5.58 -78.22 -14.81
N ASP A 454 -6.44 -78.21 -13.80
CA ASP A 454 -6.93 -77.00 -13.15
C ASP A 454 -5.79 -76.25 -12.45
N PHE A 455 -4.94 -76.95 -11.69
CA PHE A 455 -3.74 -76.36 -11.07
C PHE A 455 -2.81 -75.74 -12.12
N THR A 456 -2.58 -76.42 -13.24
CA THR A 456 -1.75 -75.89 -14.34
C THR A 456 -2.36 -74.63 -14.98
N ASN A 457 -3.70 -74.55 -15.08
CA ASN A 457 -4.38 -73.36 -15.57
C ASN A 457 -4.25 -72.20 -14.58
N THR A 458 -4.43 -72.45 -13.28
CA THR A 458 -4.27 -71.45 -12.21
C THR A 458 -2.85 -70.91 -12.19
N GLN A 459 -1.85 -71.78 -12.29
CA GLN A 459 -0.43 -71.41 -12.41
C GLN A 459 -0.15 -70.52 -13.62
N ARG A 460 -0.77 -70.79 -14.78
CA ARG A 460 -0.62 -69.92 -15.96
C ARG A 460 -1.18 -68.52 -15.73
N VAL A 461 -2.25 -68.38 -14.95
CA VAL A 461 -2.78 -67.06 -14.55
C VAL A 461 -1.84 -66.42 -13.54
N ASN A 462 -1.29 -67.20 -12.61
CA ASN A 462 -0.33 -66.75 -11.62
C ASN A 462 0.93 -66.15 -12.27
N ASP A 463 1.51 -66.85 -13.25
CA ASP A 463 2.66 -66.39 -14.01
C ASP A 463 2.37 -65.05 -14.71
N LYS A 464 1.15 -64.85 -15.23
CA LYS A 464 0.74 -63.57 -15.83
C LYS A 464 0.61 -62.46 -14.79
N LEU A 465 0.13 -62.75 -13.59
CA LEU A 465 0.05 -61.77 -12.50
C LEU A 465 1.44 -61.38 -12.02
N VAL A 466 2.35 -62.33 -11.87
CA VAL A 466 3.76 -62.06 -11.53
C VAL A 466 4.42 -61.20 -12.61
N ASP A 467 4.21 -61.51 -13.90
CA ASP A 467 4.71 -60.66 -14.99
C ASP A 467 4.09 -59.24 -14.96
N THR A 468 2.80 -59.13 -14.63
CA THR A 468 2.11 -57.84 -14.49
C THR A 468 2.69 -57.03 -13.32
N GLN A 469 2.93 -57.66 -12.17
CA GLN A 469 3.58 -57.01 -11.03
C GLN A 469 4.98 -56.52 -11.38
N ARG A 470 5.78 -57.33 -12.09
CA ARG A 470 7.11 -56.93 -12.56
C ARG A 470 7.03 -55.71 -13.50
N ARG A 471 6.11 -55.72 -14.47
CA ARG A 471 5.89 -54.58 -15.38
C ARG A 471 5.44 -53.33 -14.64
N LEU A 472 4.62 -53.47 -13.60
CA LEU A 472 4.21 -52.34 -12.75
C LEU A 472 5.40 -51.78 -11.97
N THR A 473 6.28 -52.63 -11.41
CA THR A 473 7.53 -52.18 -10.79
C THR A 473 8.42 -51.42 -11.77
N ASP A 474 8.60 -51.96 -12.99
CA ASP A 474 9.35 -51.28 -14.05
C ASP A 474 8.69 -49.94 -14.44
N PHE A 475 7.35 -49.90 -14.49
CA PHE A 475 6.59 -48.68 -14.77
C PHE A 475 6.80 -47.60 -13.70
N PHE A 476 6.67 -47.93 -12.40
CA PHE A 476 6.92 -46.98 -11.32
C PHE A 476 8.34 -46.43 -11.39
N SER A 477 9.35 -47.28 -11.61
CA SER A 477 10.73 -46.83 -11.77
C SER A 477 10.94 -45.89 -12.96
N ASN A 478 10.19 -46.07 -14.05
CA ASN A 478 10.27 -45.18 -15.22
C ASN A 478 9.58 -43.84 -14.94
N ILE A 479 8.44 -43.84 -14.25
CA ILE A 479 7.77 -42.61 -13.81
C ILE A 479 8.66 -41.83 -12.86
N ASP A 480 9.25 -42.49 -11.86
CA ASP A 480 10.19 -41.86 -10.93
C ASP A 480 11.38 -41.22 -11.66
N GLY A 481 11.94 -41.91 -12.66
CA GLY A 481 13.03 -41.37 -13.48
C GLY A 481 12.62 -40.16 -14.33
N MET A 482 11.41 -40.18 -14.90
CA MET A 482 10.86 -39.07 -15.67
C MET A 482 10.57 -37.85 -14.78
N VAL A 483 9.94 -38.08 -13.63
CA VAL A 483 9.66 -37.05 -12.62
C VAL A 483 10.98 -36.44 -12.16
N GLU A 484 11.99 -37.25 -11.82
CA GLU A 484 13.31 -36.76 -11.41
C GLU A 484 14.01 -35.91 -12.48
N GLU A 485 13.82 -36.23 -13.77
CA GLU A 485 14.33 -35.41 -14.87
C GLU A 485 13.61 -34.06 -14.98
N GLN A 486 12.28 -34.05 -14.89
CA GLN A 486 11.49 -32.82 -14.92
C GLN A 486 11.76 -31.96 -13.68
N THR A 487 11.78 -32.55 -12.48
CA THR A 487 12.13 -31.88 -11.22
C THR A 487 13.52 -31.25 -11.31
N ARG A 488 14.51 -31.90 -11.94
CA ARG A 488 15.84 -31.30 -12.17
C ARG A 488 15.79 -30.06 -13.05
N GLU A 489 14.96 -30.05 -14.09
CA GLU A 489 14.81 -28.88 -14.95
C GLU A 489 14.11 -27.73 -14.22
N VAL A 490 13.05 -28.02 -13.44
CA VAL A 490 12.38 -27.00 -12.62
C VAL A 490 13.34 -26.44 -11.57
N ARG A 491 14.11 -27.28 -10.86
CA ARG A 491 15.15 -26.82 -9.92
C ARG A 491 16.18 -25.91 -10.58
N ARG A 492 16.58 -26.20 -11.82
CA ARG A 492 17.51 -25.35 -12.57
C ARG A 492 16.91 -23.96 -12.85
N GLN A 493 15.61 -23.89 -13.13
CA GLN A 493 14.92 -22.62 -13.33
C GLN A 493 14.80 -21.85 -12.02
N ILE A 494 14.39 -22.52 -10.93
CA ILE A 494 14.33 -21.93 -9.58
C ILE A 494 15.69 -21.34 -9.20
N GLN A 495 16.80 -22.07 -9.41
CA GLN A 495 18.15 -21.56 -9.12
C GLN A 495 18.52 -20.31 -9.93
N VAL A 496 18.01 -20.18 -11.16
CA VAL A 496 18.24 -18.99 -11.99
C VAL A 496 17.43 -17.80 -11.48
N GLU A 497 16.17 -18.02 -11.10
CA GLU A 497 15.32 -16.97 -10.53
C GLU A 497 15.80 -16.53 -9.15
N ASP A 498 16.19 -17.47 -8.28
CA ASP A 498 16.76 -17.20 -6.96
C ASP A 498 18.02 -16.30 -7.06
N ALA A 499 18.93 -16.62 -8.00
CA ALA A 499 20.09 -15.79 -8.27
C ALA A 499 19.74 -14.40 -8.84
N GLN A 500 18.62 -14.26 -9.55
CA GLN A 500 18.12 -12.95 -9.99
C GLN A 500 17.53 -12.16 -8.82
N LEU A 501 16.75 -12.79 -7.94
CA LEU A 501 16.23 -12.17 -6.73
C LEU A 501 17.36 -11.65 -5.83
N ASP A 502 18.45 -12.40 -5.68
CA ASP A 502 19.65 -11.95 -4.95
C ASP A 502 20.30 -10.69 -5.57
N GLU A 503 20.24 -10.55 -6.89
CA GLU A 503 20.70 -9.35 -7.59
C GLU A 503 19.71 -8.18 -7.36
N TYR A 504 18.41 -8.43 -7.50
CA TYR A 504 17.38 -7.43 -7.28
C TYR A 504 17.38 -6.91 -5.85
N GLU A 505 17.56 -7.75 -4.85
CA GLU A 505 17.71 -7.31 -3.46
C GLU A 505 18.95 -6.46 -3.23
N ARG A 506 20.05 -6.75 -3.93
CA ARG A 506 21.27 -5.96 -3.81
C ARG A 506 21.07 -4.58 -4.43
N LEU A 507 20.44 -4.54 -5.61
CA LEU A 507 20.07 -3.30 -6.28
C LEU A 507 19.05 -2.50 -5.46
N LEU A 508 18.06 -3.18 -4.87
CA LEU A 508 17.06 -2.55 -4.01
C LEU A 508 17.71 -1.97 -2.76
N ARG A 509 18.62 -2.68 -2.09
CA ARG A 509 19.38 -2.13 -0.96
C ARG A 509 20.23 -0.92 -1.36
N GLN A 510 20.86 -0.97 -2.53
CA GLN A 510 21.64 0.15 -3.05
C GLN A 510 20.76 1.36 -3.36
N TYR A 511 19.70 1.19 -4.14
CA TYR A 511 18.78 2.27 -4.49
C TYR A 511 17.93 2.74 -3.32
N GLY A 512 17.63 1.85 -2.37
CA GLY A 512 17.05 2.15 -1.06
C GLY A 512 17.90 3.17 -0.34
N SER A 513 19.16 2.85 -0.02
CA SER A 513 20.05 3.80 0.68
C SER A 513 20.22 5.14 -0.05
N GLN A 514 20.27 5.13 -1.39
CA GLN A 514 20.36 6.38 -2.18
C GLN A 514 19.04 7.17 -2.16
N GLY A 515 17.91 6.47 -2.20
CA GLY A 515 16.57 7.03 -2.15
C GLY A 515 16.25 7.60 -0.77
N GLU A 516 16.65 6.91 0.29
CA GLU A 516 16.55 7.36 1.69
C GLU A 516 17.32 8.66 1.90
N SER A 517 18.57 8.72 1.43
CA SER A 517 19.39 9.93 1.52
C SER A 517 18.79 11.11 0.74
N LEU A 518 18.31 10.86 -0.48
CA LEU A 518 17.61 11.86 -1.28
C LEU A 518 16.31 12.32 -0.60
N ALA A 519 15.54 11.39 -0.04
CA ALA A 519 14.31 11.67 0.70
C ALA A 519 14.59 12.50 1.95
N GLY A 520 15.66 12.20 2.68
CA GLY A 520 16.15 12.99 3.80
C GLY A 520 16.47 14.44 3.40
N GLU A 521 17.25 14.64 2.33
CA GLU A 521 17.62 15.98 1.86
C GLU A 521 16.41 16.79 1.39
N VAL A 522 15.52 16.17 0.59
CA VAL A 522 14.31 16.82 0.07
C VAL A 522 13.34 17.14 1.21
N ALA A 523 13.12 16.19 2.12
CA ALA A 523 12.26 16.39 3.29
C ALA A 523 12.81 17.53 4.16
N TYR A 524 14.09 17.49 4.53
CA TYR A 524 14.74 18.53 5.33
C TYR A 524 14.53 19.92 4.74
N ARG A 525 14.79 20.07 3.43
CA ARG A 525 14.58 21.34 2.73
C ARG A 525 13.11 21.77 2.75
N ASN A 526 12.18 20.84 2.52
CA ASN A 526 10.75 21.14 2.51
C ASN A 526 10.27 21.55 3.91
N PHE A 527 10.74 20.89 4.97
CA PHE A 527 10.42 21.23 6.35
C PHE A 527 10.93 22.61 6.76
N ILE A 528 12.13 23.00 6.32
CA ILE A 528 12.61 24.38 6.50
C ILE A 528 11.66 25.38 5.83
N LEU A 529 11.25 25.12 4.58
CA LEU A 529 10.31 26.00 3.88
C LEU A 529 8.97 26.12 4.61
N VAL A 530 8.45 25.01 5.13
CA VAL A 530 7.22 24.98 5.93
C VAL A 530 7.39 25.76 7.24
N GLN A 531 8.53 25.59 7.92
CA GLN A 531 8.86 26.34 9.14
C GLN A 531 8.96 27.84 8.85
N GLU A 532 9.65 28.23 7.79
CA GLU A 532 9.76 29.62 7.33
C GLU A 532 8.37 30.22 7.07
N ARG A 533 7.49 29.50 6.35
CA ARG A 533 6.10 29.93 6.11
C ARG A 533 5.32 30.15 7.41
N PHE A 534 5.42 29.25 8.39
CA PHE A 534 4.78 29.47 9.70
C PHE A 534 5.38 30.66 10.44
N GLY A 535 6.71 30.82 10.40
CA GLY A 535 7.41 31.95 10.98
C GLY A 535 6.97 33.29 10.38
N GLU A 536 6.79 33.36 9.05
CA GLU A 536 6.28 34.54 8.36
C GLU A 536 4.84 34.88 8.77
N LEU A 537 3.97 33.88 8.90
CA LEU A 537 2.58 34.08 9.35
C LEU A 537 2.53 34.64 10.77
N ILE A 538 3.33 34.07 11.69
CA ILE A 538 3.41 34.51 13.08
C ILE A 538 3.97 35.93 13.14
N LEU A 539 5.09 36.19 12.45
CA LEU A 539 5.71 37.51 12.41
C LEU A 539 4.74 38.58 11.88
N ARG A 540 4.01 38.28 10.81
CA ARG A 540 3.01 39.19 10.25
C ARG A 540 1.86 39.43 11.23
N ALA A 541 1.41 38.40 11.95
CA ALA A 541 0.39 38.54 12.98
C ALA A 541 0.87 39.43 14.14
N ASP A 542 2.08 39.20 14.66
CA ASP A 542 2.69 40.00 15.72
C ASP A 542 2.83 41.48 15.32
N VAL A 543 3.28 41.74 14.09
CA VAL A 543 3.34 43.10 13.53
C VAL A 543 1.93 43.70 13.45
N GLY A 544 0.93 42.94 13.01
CA GLY A 544 -0.47 43.36 12.99
C GLY A 544 -1.01 43.75 14.37
N ILE A 545 -0.67 42.99 15.43
CA ILE A 545 -1.04 43.33 16.82
C ILE A 545 -0.44 44.68 17.23
N ILE A 546 0.84 44.89 16.92
CA ILE A 546 1.54 46.15 17.23
C ILE A 546 0.92 47.32 16.46
N ASP A 547 0.64 47.12 15.17
CA ASP A 547 0.04 48.13 14.29
C ASP A 547 -1.36 48.54 14.75
N VAL A 548 -2.19 47.58 15.15
CA VAL A 548 -3.52 47.83 15.73
C VAL A 548 -3.39 48.67 17.00
N ALA A 549 -2.50 48.29 17.93
CA ALA A 549 -2.30 49.03 19.17
C ALA A 549 -1.78 50.45 18.93
N TRP A 550 -0.94 50.64 17.91
CA TRP A 550 -0.40 51.95 17.54
C TRP A 550 -1.47 52.84 16.90
N ARG A 551 -2.23 52.32 15.92
CA ARG A 551 -3.32 53.06 15.27
C ARG A 551 -4.46 53.41 16.23
N GLU A 552 -4.86 52.49 17.10
CA GLU A 552 -5.90 52.77 18.10
C GLU A 552 -5.45 53.91 19.04
N LYS A 553 -4.16 53.96 19.39
CA LYS A 553 -3.60 55.06 20.20
C LYS A 553 -3.55 56.36 19.41
N GLU A 554 -3.16 56.34 18.14
CA GLU A 554 -3.11 57.52 17.26
C GLU A 554 -4.51 58.12 17.11
N ASP A 555 -5.50 57.32 16.71
CA ASP A 555 -6.91 57.75 16.58
C ASP A 555 -7.48 58.33 17.89
N ARG A 556 -7.15 57.73 19.04
CA ARG A 556 -7.53 58.27 20.36
C ARG A 556 -6.85 59.60 20.64
N THR A 557 -5.60 59.77 20.24
CA THR A 557 -4.83 61.01 20.43
C THR A 557 -5.42 62.12 19.57
N ASP A 558 -5.66 61.86 18.28
CA ASP A 558 -6.28 62.80 17.36
C ASP A 558 -7.68 63.21 17.82
N ARG A 559 -8.45 62.24 18.35
CA ARG A 559 -9.77 62.53 18.93
C ARG A 559 -9.68 63.43 20.16
N ILE A 560 -8.68 63.22 21.02
CA ILE A 560 -8.44 64.07 22.19
C ILE A 560 -8.05 65.49 21.75
N GLU A 561 -7.14 65.62 20.77
CA GLU A 561 -6.72 66.92 20.23
C GLU A 561 -7.91 67.67 19.63
N MET A 562 -8.73 67.03 18.81
CA MET A 562 -9.94 67.63 18.23
C MET A 562 -10.94 68.08 19.32
N LEU A 563 -11.16 67.27 20.36
CA LEU A 563 -12.03 67.66 21.48
C LEU A 563 -11.46 68.82 22.31
N LEU A 564 -10.13 68.92 22.44
CA LEU A 564 -9.47 70.05 23.10
C LEU A 564 -9.60 71.34 22.28
N ASP A 565 -9.50 71.25 20.96
CA ASP A 565 -9.71 72.37 20.05
C ASP A 565 -11.17 72.85 20.09
N GLU A 566 -12.14 71.93 20.00
CA GLU A 566 -13.57 72.24 20.16
C GLU A 566 -13.85 72.91 21.51
N ARG A 567 -13.29 72.39 22.60
CA ARG A 567 -13.44 72.98 23.94
C ARG A 567 -12.85 74.39 23.99
N THR A 568 -11.69 74.60 23.38
CA THR A 568 -11.02 75.91 23.37
C THR A 568 -11.84 76.93 22.56
N GLU A 569 -12.42 76.52 21.44
CA GLU A 569 -13.33 77.34 20.65
C GLU A 569 -14.60 77.68 21.44
N GLN A 570 -15.22 76.69 22.09
CA GLN A 570 -16.40 76.92 22.95
C GLN A 570 -16.11 77.91 24.08
N ILE A 571 -14.96 77.79 24.76
CA ILE A 571 -14.55 78.74 25.80
C ILE A 571 -14.40 80.16 25.22
N ARG A 572 -13.77 80.31 24.05
CA ARG A 572 -13.62 81.62 23.39
C ARG A 572 -14.98 82.23 23.04
N THR A 573 -15.92 81.44 22.54
CA THR A 573 -17.28 81.88 22.24
C THR A 573 -18.00 82.31 23.52
N LEU A 574 -17.91 81.51 24.59
CA LEU A 574 -18.52 81.82 25.88
C LEU A 574 -17.95 83.10 26.50
N ASP A 575 -16.63 83.30 26.42
CA ASP A 575 -15.96 84.53 26.88
C ASP A 575 -16.38 85.77 26.06
N ALA A 576 -16.62 85.61 24.76
CA ALA A 576 -17.12 86.68 23.90
C ALA A 576 -18.56 87.06 24.27
N GLU A 577 -19.45 86.07 24.44
CA GLU A 577 -20.83 86.29 24.89
C GLU A 577 -20.89 86.90 26.30
N PHE A 578 -20.05 86.46 27.23
CA PHE A 578 -19.96 87.04 28.57
C PHE A 578 -19.49 88.50 28.56
N ARG A 579 -18.56 88.87 27.67
CA ARG A 579 -18.15 90.27 27.50
C ARG A 579 -19.28 91.13 26.95
N GLU A 580 -20.03 90.65 25.96
CA GLU A 580 -21.19 91.39 25.44
C GLU A 580 -22.25 91.65 26.52
N VAL A 581 -22.48 90.68 27.43
CA VAL A 581 -23.42 90.86 28.55
C VAL A 581 -22.90 91.84 29.61
N LEU A 582 -21.58 91.85 29.88
CA LEU A 582 -20.97 92.79 30.84
C LEU A 582 -20.91 94.23 30.31
N ASP A 583 -20.75 94.42 29.00
CA ASP A 583 -20.76 95.75 28.37
C ASP A 583 -22.20 96.32 28.22
N ALA A 584 -23.23 95.50 28.45
CA ALA A 584 -24.65 95.88 28.35
C ALA A 584 -25.31 96.26 29.70
N GLN A 585 -24.55 96.30 30.80
CA GLN A 585 -24.96 96.85 32.10
C GLN A 585 -24.32 98.23 32.34
#